data_AF-A0A5F0LPM1-F1
#
_entry.id   AF-A0A5F0LPM1-F1
#
_cell.length_a   1.000
_cell.length_b   1.000
_cell.length_c   1.000
_cell.angle_alpha   90.00
_cell.angle_beta   90.00
_cell.angle_gamma   90.00
#
_symmetry.space_group_name_H-M   'P 1'
#
loop_
_entity.id
_entity.type
_entity.pdbx_description
1 polymer ?
#
loop_
_entity_poly.entity_id
_entity_poly.type
_entity_poly.pdbx_seq_one_letter_code
_entity_poly.pdbx_strand_id
1 'polypeptide(L)'
;RGEDSFVRAQLAGKPFIWHIYPQDENLHHVKLQAFLNIYKAATPAMQAMMLAWNGAFTEQADMATRWPAFAAELPQLADLSMEWQQQLLANGDLTSNLLKFAASMQQ
;
A
#
# COMPACT_ATOMS: atom_id res chain seq x y z
N ARG A 1 -7.84 -2.55 -5.91
CA ARG A 1 -8.46 -1.21 -5.71
C ARG A 1 -9.38 -1.23 -4.50
N GLY A 2 -9.80 -0.09 -3.96
CA GLY A 2 -10.63 -0.09 -2.74
C GLY A 2 -9.88 -0.64 -1.53
N GLU A 3 -10.58 -1.30 -0.60
CA GLU A 3 -9.99 -1.74 0.67
C GLU A 3 -9.69 -3.25 0.72
N ASP A 4 -10.67 -4.11 0.46
CA ASP A 4 -10.48 -5.57 0.58
C ASP A 4 -9.36 -6.07 -0.34
N SER A 5 -9.48 -5.85 -1.66
CA SER A 5 -8.44 -6.31 -2.60
C SER A 5 -7.07 -5.63 -2.37
N PHE A 6 -7.04 -4.46 -1.73
CA PHE A 6 -5.81 -3.79 -1.32
C PHE A 6 -5.14 -4.55 -0.16
N VAL A 7 -5.90 -4.96 0.84
CA VAL A 7 -5.40 -5.83 1.92
C VAL A 7 -4.95 -7.18 1.36
N ARG A 8 -5.76 -7.80 0.48
CA ARG A 8 -5.42 -9.08 -0.15
C ARG A 8 -4.13 -9.02 -0.97
N ALA A 9 -3.87 -7.91 -1.67
CA ALA A 9 -2.63 -7.73 -2.43
C ALA A 9 -1.39 -7.68 -1.52
N GLN A 10 -1.48 -6.98 -0.39
CA GLN A 10 -0.40 -6.95 0.60
C GLN A 10 -0.15 -8.34 1.19
N LEU A 11 -1.22 -9.07 1.53
CA LEU A 11 -1.12 -10.44 2.04
C LEU A 11 -0.60 -11.44 1.00
N ALA A 12 -0.63 -11.11 -0.29
CA ALA A 12 -0.05 -11.94 -1.34
C ALA A 12 1.48 -11.83 -1.44
N GLY A 13 2.10 -10.84 -0.78
CA GLY A 13 3.56 -10.68 -0.75
C GLY A 13 4.19 -10.36 -2.10
N LYS A 14 3.44 -9.74 -3.02
CA LYS A 14 3.92 -9.38 -4.37
C LYS A 14 3.83 -7.87 -4.60
N PRO A 15 4.69 -7.28 -5.46
CA PRO A 15 4.55 -5.90 -5.86
C PRO A 15 3.17 -5.64 -6.48
N PHE A 16 2.53 -4.53 -6.12
CA PHE A 16 1.21 -4.15 -6.62
C PHE A 16 1.08 -2.63 -6.71
N ILE A 17 0.09 -2.16 -7.47
CA ILE A 17 -0.33 -0.75 -7.49
C ILE A 17 -1.71 -0.63 -6.86
N TRP A 18 -1.85 0.26 -5.88
CA TRP A 18 -3.14 0.57 -5.29
C TRP A 18 -3.80 1.72 -6.03
N HIS A 19 -4.93 1.44 -6.68
CA HIS A 19 -5.87 2.48 -7.09
C HIS A 19 -6.88 2.69 -5.96
N ILE A 20 -6.71 3.76 -5.18
CA ILE A 20 -7.64 4.13 -4.11
C ILE A 20 -8.86 4.81 -4.73
N TYR A 21 -10.04 4.64 -4.13
CA TYR A 21 -11.23 5.33 -4.66
C TYR A 21 -11.11 6.85 -4.47
N PRO A 22 -11.40 7.66 -5.51
CA PRO A 22 -11.47 9.10 -5.37
C PRO A 22 -12.49 9.51 -4.32
N GLN A 23 -12.15 10.55 -3.56
CA GLN A 23 -12.98 11.18 -2.55
C GLN A 23 -12.91 12.69 -2.72
N ASP A 24 -13.96 13.38 -2.25
CA ASP A 24 -14.04 14.84 -2.23
C ASP A 24 -12.80 15.45 -1.57
N GLU A 25 -12.45 16.66 -2.00
CA GLU A 25 -11.31 17.44 -1.50
C GLU A 25 -9.96 16.71 -1.56
N ASN A 26 -9.83 15.69 -2.43
CA ASN A 26 -8.63 14.87 -2.55
C ASN A 26 -8.20 14.15 -1.26
N LEU A 27 -9.14 13.87 -0.34
CA LEU A 27 -8.84 13.15 0.91
C LEU A 27 -8.20 11.77 0.68
N HIS A 28 -8.51 11.15 -0.46
CA HIS A 28 -7.91 9.89 -0.89
C HIS A 28 -6.39 10.00 -1.13
N HIS A 29 -5.85 11.16 -1.50
CA HIS A 29 -4.40 11.39 -1.62
C HIS A 29 -3.72 11.43 -0.25
N VAL A 30 -4.37 11.96 0.78
CA VAL A 30 -3.86 11.94 2.16
C VAL A 30 -3.72 10.49 2.66
N LYS A 31 -4.75 9.67 2.44
CA LYS A 31 -4.72 8.25 2.81
C LYS A 31 -3.66 7.47 2.01
N LEU A 32 -3.50 7.76 0.73
CA LEU A 32 -2.44 7.18 -0.10
C LEU A 32 -1.05 7.54 0.43
N GLN A 33 -0.79 8.81 0.72
CA GLN A 33 0.49 9.27 1.25
C GLN A 33 0.81 8.65 2.61
N ALA A 34 -0.20 8.58 3.50
CA ALA A 34 -0.04 7.93 4.80
C ALA A 34 0.38 6.45 4.67
N PHE A 35 -0.22 5.72 3.72
CA PHE A 35 0.19 4.35 3.44
C PHE A 35 1.61 4.28 2.87
N LEU A 36 1.96 5.11 1.89
CA LEU A 36 3.30 5.14 1.29
C LEU A 36 4.40 5.45 2.32
N ASN A 37 4.10 6.23 3.36
CA ASN A 37 5.06 6.55 4.43
C ASN A 37 5.42 5.34 5.32
N ILE A 38 4.55 4.33 5.40
CA ILE A 38 4.78 3.14 6.23
C ILE A 38 5.07 1.88 5.42
N TYR A 39 4.71 1.87 4.13
CA TYR A 39 4.80 0.69 3.29
C TYR A 39 6.26 0.38 2.93
N LYS A 40 6.75 -0.80 3.31
CA LYS A 40 8.18 -1.15 3.18
C LYS A 40 8.67 -1.19 1.73
N ALA A 41 7.80 -1.54 0.78
CA ALA A 41 8.14 -1.53 -0.64
C ALA A 41 7.85 -0.18 -1.33
N ALA A 42 7.65 0.90 -0.58
CA ALA A 42 7.50 2.26 -1.12
C ALA A 42 8.87 2.87 -1.49
N THR A 43 9.59 2.25 -2.43
CA THR A 43 10.77 2.85 -3.06
C THR A 43 10.40 4.15 -3.80
N PRO A 44 11.36 5.02 -4.15
CA PRO A 44 11.07 6.23 -4.92
C PRO A 44 10.30 5.95 -6.22
N ALA A 45 10.64 4.90 -6.98
CA ALA A 45 9.91 4.58 -8.21
C ALA A 45 8.50 4.02 -7.93
N MET A 46 8.32 3.20 -6.88
CA MET A 46 6.99 2.74 -6.45
C MET A 46 6.09 3.91 -6.01
N GLN A 47 6.60 4.83 -5.19
CA GLN A 47 5.87 6.03 -4.78
C GLN A 47 5.49 6.86 -6.00
N ALA A 48 6.46 7.12 -6.88
CA ALA A 48 6.26 7.85 -8.12
C ALA A 48 5.19 7.21 -9.03
N MET A 49 5.13 5.87 -9.09
CA MET A 49 4.13 5.12 -9.86
C MET A 49 2.75 5.15 -9.19
N MET A 50 2.65 4.87 -7.88
CA MET A 50 1.37 4.88 -7.16
C MET A 50 0.71 6.26 -7.14
N LEU A 51 1.47 7.33 -6.84
CA LEU A 51 0.94 8.69 -6.81
C LEU A 51 0.44 9.10 -8.20
N ALA A 52 1.21 8.82 -9.25
CA ALA A 52 0.84 9.18 -10.61
C ALA A 52 -0.38 8.39 -11.11
N TRP A 53 -0.48 7.11 -10.74
CA TRP A 53 -1.66 6.28 -11.04
C TRP A 53 -2.96 6.80 -10.40
N ASN A 54 -2.86 7.53 -9.28
CA ASN A 54 -4.00 8.12 -8.57
C ASN A 54 -4.17 9.63 -8.85
N GLY A 55 -3.46 10.19 -9.83
CA GLY A 55 -3.55 11.62 -10.15
C GLY A 55 -3.07 12.55 -9.03
N ALA A 56 -2.24 12.07 -8.11
CA ALA A 56 -1.73 12.81 -6.96
C ALA A 56 -0.42 13.58 -7.24
N PHE A 57 -0.09 13.80 -8.52
CA PHE A 57 1.08 14.58 -8.93
C PHE A 57 0.65 15.98 -9.41
N THR A 58 1.46 16.98 -9.07
CA THR A 58 1.27 18.38 -9.47
C THR A 58 1.64 18.64 -10.94
N GLU A 59 2.45 17.77 -11.54
CA GLU A 59 2.87 17.85 -12.95
C GLU A 59 2.24 16.71 -13.75
N GLN A 60 2.05 16.88 -15.06
CA GLN A 60 1.66 15.78 -15.95
C GLN A 60 2.72 14.66 -15.85
N ALA A 61 2.41 13.65 -15.04
CA ALA A 61 3.24 12.49 -14.86
C ALA A 61 3.09 11.55 -16.06
N ASP A 62 4.06 11.56 -16.97
CA ASP A 62 4.06 10.63 -18.10
C ASP A 62 4.36 9.19 -17.63
N MET A 63 3.37 8.31 -17.77
CA MET A 63 3.50 6.88 -17.48
C MET A 63 4.60 6.21 -18.28
N ALA A 64 4.87 6.66 -19.52
CA ALA A 64 5.90 6.09 -20.37
C ALA A 64 7.31 6.24 -19.78
N THR A 65 7.53 7.26 -18.94
CA THR A 65 8.84 7.49 -18.30
C THR A 65 8.94 6.82 -16.93
N ARG A 66 7.82 6.65 -16.22
CA ARG A 66 7.78 6.07 -14.87
C ARG A 66 7.78 4.56 -14.87
N TRP A 67 7.11 3.95 -15.86
CA TRP A 67 7.00 2.51 -15.96
C TRP A 67 8.37 1.80 -16.05
N PRO A 68 9.34 2.23 -16.87
CA PRO A 68 10.65 1.59 -16.93
C PRO A 68 11.41 1.62 -15.59
N ALA A 69 11.36 2.74 -14.87
CA ALA A 69 11.99 2.88 -13.55
C ALA A 69 11.36 1.94 -12.52
N PHE A 70 10.02 1.90 -12.49
CA PHE A 70 9.27 0.97 -11.64
C PHE A 70 9.57 -0.50 -12.00
N ALA A 71 9.58 -0.84 -13.29
CA ALA A 71 9.81 -2.19 -13.78
C ALA A 71 11.22 -2.70 -13.44
N ALA A 72 12.22 -1.83 -13.49
CA ALA A 72 13.60 -2.16 -13.11
C ALA A 72 13.73 -2.55 -11.63
N GLU A 73 12.87 -2.02 -10.76
CA GLU A 73 12.88 -2.31 -9.31
C GLU A 73 12.05 -3.54 -8.93
N LEU A 74 11.29 -4.15 -9.85
CA LEU A 74 10.40 -5.29 -9.54
C LEU A 74 11.06 -6.43 -8.74
N PRO A 75 12.30 -6.86 -9.03
CA PRO A 75 12.97 -7.87 -8.22
C PRO A 75 13.14 -7.45 -6.75
N GLN A 76 13.64 -6.23 -6.51
CA GLN A 76 13.81 -5.69 -5.15
C GLN A 76 12.45 -5.49 -4.46
N LEU A 77 11.45 -5.01 -5.20
CA LEU A 77 10.10 -4.82 -4.68
C LEU A 77 9.47 -6.15 -4.26
N ALA A 78 9.82 -7.26 -4.90
CA ALA A 78 9.33 -8.59 -4.49
C ALA A 78 9.84 -8.96 -3.10
N ASP A 79 11.13 -8.75 -2.84
CA ASP A 79 11.74 -9.00 -1.51
C ASP A 79 11.10 -8.10 -0.44
N LEU A 80 11.01 -6.79 -0.71
CA LEU A 80 10.39 -5.83 0.21
C LEU A 80 8.90 -6.12 0.45
N SER A 81 8.18 -6.65 -0.55
CA SER A 81 6.78 -7.03 -0.41
C SER A 81 6.59 -8.25 0.48
N MET A 82 7.49 -9.23 0.41
CA MET A 82 7.50 -10.37 1.34
C MET A 82 7.82 -9.92 2.77
N GLU A 83 8.81 -9.04 2.94
CA GLU A 83 9.14 -8.48 4.26
C GLU A 83 7.97 -7.70 4.86
N TRP A 84 7.28 -6.89 4.06
CA TRP A 84 6.06 -6.19 4.47
C TRP A 84 4.96 -7.18 4.89
N GLN A 85 4.73 -8.23 4.11
CA GLN A 85 3.76 -9.27 4.43
C GLN A 85 4.07 -9.91 5.78
N GLN A 86 5.34 -10.25 6.05
CA GLN A 86 5.76 -10.82 7.33
C GLN A 86 5.49 -9.86 8.50
N GLN A 87 5.77 -8.56 8.33
CA GLN A 87 5.46 -7.54 9.33
C GLN A 87 3.95 -7.44 9.59
N LEU A 88 3.12 -7.51 8.56
CA LEU A 88 1.66 -7.52 8.72
C LEU A 88 1.18 -8.76 9.48
N LEU A 89 1.65 -9.95 9.11
CA LEU A 89 1.26 -11.21 9.74
C LEU A 89 1.69 -11.29 11.21
N ALA A 90 2.79 -10.62 11.59
CA ALA A 90 3.25 -10.55 12.98
C ALA A 90 2.26 -9.84 13.92
N ASN A 91 1.36 -9.00 13.41
CA ASN A 91 0.30 -8.37 14.20
C ASN A 91 -0.84 -9.33 14.58
N GLY A 92 -0.87 -10.55 14.03
CA GLY A 92 -2.01 -11.45 14.10
C GLY A 92 -3.15 -11.01 13.20
N ASP A 93 -4.37 -11.52 13.46
CA ASP A 93 -5.57 -11.17 12.70
C ASP A 93 -6.55 -10.30 13.50
N LEU A 94 -7.38 -9.55 12.77
CA LEU A 94 -8.36 -8.63 13.34
C LEU A 94 -9.33 -9.33 14.29
N THR A 95 -9.81 -10.52 13.93
CA THR A 95 -10.81 -11.25 14.71
C THR A 95 -10.23 -11.68 16.06
N SER A 96 -9.05 -12.30 16.05
CA SER A 96 -8.34 -12.70 17.27
C SER A 96 -8.04 -11.52 18.19
N ASN A 97 -7.58 -10.39 17.62
CA ASN A 97 -7.28 -9.19 18.41
C ASN A 97 -8.54 -8.54 18.98
N LEU A 98 -9.65 -8.52 18.22
CA LEU A 98 -10.93 -8.02 18.69
C LEU A 98 -11.49 -8.86 19.84
N LEU A 99 -11.37 -10.19 19.78
CA LEU A 99 -11.78 -11.09 20.86
C LEU A 99 -10.96 -10.87 22.14
N LYS A 100 -9.63 -10.72 22.01
CA LYS A 100 -8.76 -10.41 23.16
C LYS A 100 -9.16 -9.09 23.83
N PHE A 101 -9.44 -8.06 23.02
CA PHE A 101 -9.90 -6.76 23.52
C PHE A 101 -11.24 -6.89 24.26
N ALA A 102 -12.23 -7.56 23.66
CA ALA A 102 -13.54 -7.75 24.28
C ALA A 102 -13.44 -8.48 25.63
N ALA A 103 -12.59 -9.51 25.72
CA ALA A 103 -12.35 -10.23 26.98
C ALA A 103 -11.68 -9.34 28.04
N SER A 104 -10.79 -8.42 27.67
CA SER A 104 -10.16 -7.49 28.62
C SER A 104 -11.10 -6.44 29.20
N MET A 105 -12.22 -6.14 28.53
CA MET A 105 -13.22 -5.18 29.03
C MET A 105 -14.19 -5.79 30.05
N GLN A 106 -14.16 -7.12 30.23
CA GLN A 106 -15.01 -7.84 31.18
C GLN A 106 -14.31 -8.11 32.52
N GLN A 107 -13.05 -7.69 32.67
CA GLN A 107 -12.27 -7.72 33.91
C GLN A 107 -12.33 -6.36 34.61
#